data_AF-A0AAW2EAU2-F1
#
_entry.id   AF-A0AAW2EAU2-F1
#
_cell.length_a   1.000
_cell.length_b   1.000
_cell.length_c   1.000
_cell.angle_alpha   90.00
_cell.angle_beta   90.00
_cell.angle_gamma   90.00
#
_symmetry.space_group_name_H-M   'P 1'
#
loop_
_entity.id
_entity.type
_entity.pdbx_description
1 polymer ?
#
loop_
_entity_poly.entity_id
_entity_poly.type
_entity_poly.pdbx_seq_one_letter_code
_entity_poly.pdbx_strand_id
1 'polypeptide(L)'
;MDQLKHSVRRLNRVLDQFPIGAISLDDSQPIEEKIQEAKKSLMRLNARWLILKAKHKQYIDAGQSHRANDDEAEEDMQSVISNTLINTKAIKLCLHSTTILSILNDKEGDEEDQKKLYTYMKKLFLLNDNVIAIQKTIEEESQVQLNLSFDCQKALFDYKNFLKEQEQLQSEKMQKTYPEIAKNKDKVEIMIRKINIMKKLIRNFVATSSNMIEDEPILLQSLEKHRELISVETIMKLSHINEERE
;
A
#
# COMPACT_ATOMS: atom_id res chain seq x y z
N MET A 1 29.61 -12.19 -25.82
CA MET A 1 28.39 -11.37 -25.61
C MET A 1 27.15 -12.00 -26.25
N ASP A 2 27.23 -12.46 -27.51
CA ASP A 2 26.05 -12.98 -28.21
C ASP A 2 25.52 -14.31 -27.67
N GLN A 3 26.40 -15.21 -27.20
CA GLN A 3 25.97 -16.46 -26.55
C GLN A 3 25.20 -16.22 -25.25
N LEU A 4 25.57 -15.21 -24.45
CA LEU A 4 24.88 -14.91 -23.19
C LEU A 4 23.49 -14.31 -23.46
N LYS A 5 23.38 -13.36 -24.40
CA LYS A 5 22.09 -12.84 -24.86
C LYS A 5 21.20 -13.93 -25.43
N HIS A 6 21.78 -14.89 -26.15
CA HIS A 6 21.01 -15.97 -26.75
C HIS A 6 20.51 -16.97 -25.68
N SER A 7 21.34 -17.28 -24.67
CA SER A 7 20.96 -18.11 -23.54
C SER A 7 19.90 -17.46 -22.64
N VAL A 8 20.01 -16.16 -22.38
CA VAL A 8 19.00 -15.40 -21.60
C VAL A 8 17.66 -15.34 -22.35
N ARG A 9 17.67 -15.13 -23.68
CA ARG A 9 16.45 -15.19 -24.49
C ARG A 9 15.82 -16.59 -24.51
N ARG A 10 16.64 -17.65 -24.50
CA ARG A 10 16.14 -19.03 -24.43
C ARG A 10 15.54 -19.34 -23.07
N LEU A 11 16.15 -18.83 -21.99
CA LEU A 11 15.68 -18.99 -20.62
C LEU A 11 14.35 -18.26 -20.39
N ASN A 12 14.23 -16.99 -20.81
CA ASN A 12 12.98 -16.24 -20.70
C ASN A 12 11.84 -16.88 -21.48
N ARG A 13 12.12 -17.43 -22.68
CA ARG A 13 11.10 -18.11 -23.49
C ARG A 13 10.59 -19.41 -22.87
N VAL A 14 11.40 -20.07 -22.03
CA VAL A 14 11.00 -21.26 -21.27
C VAL A 14 10.25 -20.85 -20.00
N LEU A 15 10.63 -19.74 -19.36
CA LEU A 15 9.92 -19.17 -18.21
C LEU A 15 8.50 -18.66 -18.57
N ASP A 16 8.33 -18.06 -19.76
CA ASP A 16 7.03 -17.61 -20.29
C ASP A 16 6.02 -18.77 -20.51
N GLN A 17 6.48 -20.02 -20.56
CA GLN A 17 5.63 -21.21 -20.78
C GLN A 17 5.17 -21.88 -19.47
N PHE A 18 5.66 -21.46 -18.31
CA PHE A 18 5.22 -21.99 -17.02
C PHE A 18 4.17 -21.07 -16.38
N PRO A 19 2.95 -21.54 -16.05
CA PRO A 19 1.90 -20.72 -15.45
C PRO A 19 2.07 -20.63 -13.92
N ILE A 20 3.31 -20.53 -13.43
CA ILE A 20 3.61 -20.40 -12.01
C ILE A 20 4.67 -19.31 -11.83
N GLY A 21 4.21 -18.12 -11.43
CA GLY A 21 5.06 -17.03 -10.94
C GLY A 21 5.09 -15.79 -11.84
N ALA A 22 4.98 -14.62 -11.20
CA ALA A 22 5.10 -13.30 -11.80
C ALA A 22 6.44 -13.14 -12.55
N ILE A 23 6.37 -12.71 -13.81
CA ILE A 23 7.54 -12.56 -14.71
C ILE A 23 8.06 -11.10 -14.67
N SER A 24 7.20 -10.15 -14.27
CA SER A 24 7.53 -8.75 -14.00
C SER A 24 7.18 -8.36 -12.56
N LEU A 25 7.84 -7.32 -12.02
CA LEU A 25 7.47 -6.67 -10.76
C LEU A 25 6.03 -6.12 -10.79
N ASP A 26 5.52 -5.82 -11.99
CA ASP A 26 4.13 -5.44 -12.19
C ASP A 26 3.17 -6.63 -12.03
N ASP A 27 3.61 -7.89 -12.16
CA ASP A 27 2.74 -9.07 -12.06
C ASP A 27 2.49 -9.51 -10.61
N SER A 28 3.17 -8.91 -9.62
CA SER A 28 2.94 -9.19 -8.21
C SER A 28 1.82 -8.38 -7.55
N GLN A 29 1.38 -7.29 -8.17
CA GLN A 29 0.26 -6.52 -7.65
C GLN A 29 -1.06 -7.27 -7.89
N PRO A 30 -1.90 -7.48 -6.85
CA PRO A 30 -3.28 -7.93 -7.01
C PRO A 30 -3.99 -7.13 -8.09
N ILE A 31 -4.88 -7.77 -8.85
CA ILE A 31 -5.65 -7.10 -9.93
C ILE A 31 -6.38 -5.87 -9.38
N GLU A 32 -6.82 -5.91 -8.12
CA GLU A 32 -7.42 -4.80 -7.38
C GLU A 32 -6.48 -3.60 -7.22
N GLU A 33 -5.19 -3.81 -6.97
CA GLU A 33 -4.19 -2.74 -6.85
C GLU A 33 -3.89 -2.11 -8.21
N LYS A 34 -3.78 -2.92 -9.27
CA LYS A 34 -3.66 -2.43 -10.65
C LYS A 34 -4.86 -1.60 -11.06
N ILE A 35 -6.06 -2.04 -10.71
CA ILE A 35 -7.30 -1.28 -10.94
C ILE A 35 -7.30 0.02 -10.14
N GLN A 36 -6.83 0.01 -8.88
CA GLN A 36 -6.71 1.24 -8.10
C GLN A 36 -5.69 2.21 -8.69
N GLU A 37 -4.54 1.73 -9.16
CA GLU A 37 -3.48 2.54 -9.74
C GLU A 37 -3.90 3.14 -11.08
N ALA A 38 -4.60 2.36 -11.92
CA ALA A 38 -5.25 2.84 -13.13
C ALA A 38 -6.34 3.87 -12.81
N LYS A 39 -7.18 3.65 -11.79
CA LYS A 39 -8.18 4.63 -11.33
C LYS A 39 -7.54 5.93 -10.85
N LYS A 40 -6.44 5.85 -10.08
CA LYS A 40 -5.67 7.02 -9.64
C LYS A 40 -5.08 7.79 -10.83
N SER A 41 -4.53 7.07 -11.81
CA SER A 41 -3.99 7.66 -13.03
C SER A 41 -5.06 8.32 -13.88
N LEU A 42 -6.23 7.68 -14.02
CA LEU A 42 -7.39 8.22 -14.72
C LEU A 42 -7.94 9.46 -14.00
N MET A 43 -8.00 9.44 -12.67
CA MET A 43 -8.39 10.61 -11.86
C MET A 43 -7.44 11.79 -12.09
N ARG A 44 -6.12 11.55 -12.08
CA ARG A 44 -5.11 12.59 -12.36
C ARG A 44 -5.24 13.16 -13.77
N LEU A 45 -5.43 12.31 -14.78
CA LEU A 45 -5.65 12.73 -16.17
C LEU A 45 -6.95 13.52 -16.32
N ASN A 46 -8.02 13.09 -15.65
CA ASN A 46 -9.30 13.78 -15.68
C ASN A 46 -9.21 15.16 -14.99
N ALA A 47 -8.53 15.24 -13.84
CA ALA A 47 -8.26 16.52 -13.17
C ALA A 47 -7.42 17.46 -14.07
N ARG A 48 -6.36 16.94 -14.69
CA ARG A 48 -5.52 17.69 -15.63
C ARG A 48 -6.32 18.18 -16.84
N TRP A 49 -7.19 17.34 -17.40
CA TRP A 49 -8.09 17.71 -18.49
C TRP A 49 -9.07 18.81 -18.09
N LEU A 50 -9.67 18.72 -16.90
CA LEU A 50 -10.56 19.75 -16.37
C LEU A 50 -9.84 21.09 -16.15
N ILE A 51 -8.60 21.08 -15.62
CA ILE A 51 -7.77 22.27 -15.45
C ILE A 51 -7.43 22.89 -16.80
N LEU A 52 -7.02 22.09 -17.79
CA LEU A 52 -6.74 22.56 -19.15
C LEU A 52 -7.98 23.18 -19.80
N LYS A 53 -9.14 22.55 -19.62
CA LYS A 53 -10.42 23.07 -20.11
C LYS A 53 -10.79 24.38 -19.43
N ALA A 54 -10.54 24.52 -18.13
CA ALA A 54 -10.75 25.75 -17.39
C ALA A 54 -9.79 26.86 -17.84
N LYS A 55 -8.48 26.57 -17.98
CA LYS A 55 -7.48 27.50 -18.52
C LYS A 55 -7.84 27.95 -19.93
N HIS A 56 -8.28 27.04 -20.81
CA HIS A 56 -8.71 27.38 -22.16
C HIS A 56 -9.97 28.27 -22.17
N LYS A 57 -10.92 28.02 -21.28
CA LYS A 57 -12.11 28.87 -21.15
C LYS A 57 -11.75 30.27 -20.62
N GLN A 58 -10.84 30.34 -19.67
CA GLN A 58 -10.30 31.61 -19.16
C GLN A 58 -9.49 32.36 -20.21
N TYR A 59 -8.77 31.68 -21.11
CA TYR A 59 -8.06 32.34 -22.22
C TYR A 59 -9.03 32.94 -23.26
N ILE A 60 -10.21 32.34 -23.42
CA ILE A 60 -11.27 32.88 -24.29
C ILE A 60 -12.00 34.04 -23.61
N ASP A 61 -12.27 33.95 -22.30
CA ASP A 61 -13.05 34.95 -21.56
C ASP A 61 -12.20 36.13 -21.03
N ALA A 62 -10.90 35.93 -20.76
CA ALA A 62 -10.00 36.93 -20.17
C ALA A 62 -9.11 37.59 -21.23
N GLY A 63 -9.72 38.23 -22.21
CA GLY A 63 -9.07 39.25 -23.00
C GLY A 63 -8.88 40.56 -22.23
N GLN A 64 -8.27 40.59 -21.03
CA GLN A 64 -7.71 41.78 -20.36
C GLN A 64 -7.24 41.49 -18.92
N SER A 65 -5.98 41.86 -18.60
CA SER A 65 -5.36 42.06 -17.26
C SER A 65 -5.23 40.81 -16.35
N HIS A 66 -4.18 40.54 -15.57
CA HIS A 66 -2.96 41.21 -15.13
C HIS A 66 -1.90 40.12 -14.78
N ARG A 67 -0.61 40.48 -14.83
CA ARG A 67 0.51 39.67 -14.34
C ARG A 67 0.62 39.80 -12.81
N ALA A 68 0.49 38.72 -12.05
CA ALA A 68 0.99 38.64 -10.66
C ALA A 68 1.16 37.18 -10.21
N ASN A 69 2.35 36.89 -9.66
CA ASN A 69 2.82 35.73 -8.87
C ASN A 69 2.17 34.36 -9.13
N ASP A 70 2.89 33.52 -9.90
CA ASP A 70 2.41 32.24 -10.40
C ASP A 70 2.19 31.16 -9.32
N ASP A 71 2.95 31.15 -8.21
CA ASP A 71 2.89 30.05 -7.23
C ASP A 71 1.74 30.19 -6.21
N GLU A 72 1.44 31.41 -5.74
CA GLU A 72 0.31 31.67 -4.81
C GLU A 72 -1.03 31.70 -5.57
N ALA A 73 -1.00 32.14 -6.83
CA ALA A 73 -2.15 32.06 -7.73
C ALA A 73 -2.53 30.62 -8.09
N GLU A 74 -1.59 29.67 -8.11
CA GLU A 74 -1.90 28.28 -8.46
C GLU A 74 -2.66 27.54 -7.34
N GLU A 75 -2.33 27.81 -6.07
CA GLU A 75 -3.00 27.22 -4.91
C GLU A 75 -4.42 27.82 -4.72
N ASP A 76 -4.54 29.14 -4.84
CA ASP A 76 -5.84 29.84 -4.84
C ASP A 76 -6.71 29.41 -6.04
N MET A 77 -6.12 29.20 -7.21
CA MET A 77 -6.82 28.73 -8.40
C MET A 77 -7.31 27.28 -8.25
N GLN A 78 -6.51 26.38 -7.65
CA GLN A 78 -6.95 25.01 -7.37
C GLN A 78 -8.08 24.96 -6.33
N SER A 79 -8.00 25.80 -5.30
CA SER A 79 -9.07 26.03 -4.32
C SER A 79 -10.35 26.54 -4.99
N VAL A 80 -10.25 27.59 -5.80
CA VAL A 80 -11.39 28.18 -6.53
C VAL A 80 -11.98 27.20 -7.53
N ILE A 81 -11.17 26.42 -8.26
CA ILE A 81 -11.67 25.41 -9.21
C ILE A 81 -12.37 24.27 -8.47
N SER A 82 -11.79 23.76 -7.38
CA SER A 82 -12.39 22.68 -6.58
C SER A 82 -13.70 23.14 -5.96
N ASN A 83 -13.71 24.33 -5.35
CA ASN A 83 -14.92 24.93 -4.78
C ASN A 83 -15.97 25.20 -5.86
N THR A 84 -15.58 25.71 -7.03
CA THR A 84 -16.52 25.94 -8.15
C THR A 84 -17.08 24.63 -8.68
N LEU A 85 -16.28 23.57 -8.78
CA LEU A 85 -16.72 22.26 -9.27
C LEU A 85 -17.62 21.54 -8.27
N ILE A 86 -17.27 21.58 -6.97
CA ILE A 86 -18.08 21.08 -5.87
C ILE A 86 -19.40 21.87 -5.83
N ASN A 87 -19.34 23.20 -5.86
CA ASN A 87 -20.52 24.06 -5.88
C ASN A 87 -21.37 23.82 -7.12
N THR A 88 -20.78 23.61 -8.30
CA THR A 88 -21.53 23.33 -9.53
C THR A 88 -22.25 21.98 -9.44
N LYS A 89 -21.59 20.94 -8.89
CA LYS A 89 -22.24 19.64 -8.64
C LYS A 89 -23.34 19.76 -7.60
N ALA A 90 -23.09 20.47 -6.51
CA ALA A 90 -24.07 20.71 -5.45
C ALA A 90 -25.29 21.48 -5.98
N ILE A 91 -25.07 22.59 -6.70
CA ILE A 91 -26.12 23.37 -7.37
C ILE A 91 -26.91 22.49 -8.34
N LYS A 92 -26.22 21.68 -9.16
CA LYS A 92 -26.88 20.77 -10.09
C LYS A 92 -27.75 19.74 -9.37
N LEU A 93 -27.24 19.14 -8.28
CA LEU A 93 -28.01 18.19 -7.45
C LEU A 93 -29.20 18.87 -6.77
N CYS A 94 -29.03 20.09 -6.27
CA CYS A 94 -30.12 20.89 -5.70
C CYS A 94 -31.19 21.17 -6.75
N LEU A 95 -30.80 21.61 -7.95
CA LEU A 95 -31.73 21.82 -9.07
C LEU A 95 -32.47 20.53 -9.44
N HIS A 96 -31.76 19.40 -9.56
CA HIS A 96 -32.40 18.11 -9.80
C HIS A 96 -33.40 17.74 -8.68
N SER A 97 -33.04 17.98 -7.42
CA SER A 97 -33.94 17.76 -6.28
C SER A 97 -35.17 18.67 -6.34
N THR A 98 -35.00 19.95 -6.70
CA THR A 98 -36.10 20.90 -6.91
C THR A 98 -37.00 20.47 -8.06
N THR A 99 -36.46 19.97 -9.17
CA THR A 99 -37.24 19.42 -10.29
C THR A 99 -38.00 18.17 -9.86
N ILE A 100 -37.36 17.24 -9.13
CA ILE A 100 -38.03 16.05 -8.59
C ILE A 100 -39.19 16.44 -7.65
N LEU A 101 -38.98 17.41 -6.77
CA LEU A 101 -40.02 17.94 -5.90
C LEU A 101 -41.13 18.66 -6.67
N SER A 102 -40.81 19.32 -7.77
CA SER A 102 -41.81 19.99 -8.63
C SER A 102 -42.65 18.98 -9.40
N ILE A 103 -42.04 17.87 -9.84
CA ILE A 103 -42.73 16.72 -10.44
C ILE A 103 -43.64 16.02 -9.44
N LEU A 104 -43.22 15.89 -8.18
CA LEU A 104 -44.05 15.30 -7.11
C LEU A 104 -45.22 16.19 -6.66
N ASN A 105 -45.16 17.50 -6.86
CA ASN A 105 -46.16 18.47 -6.40
C ASN A 105 -47.13 18.92 -7.51
N ASP A 106 -47.22 18.17 -8.62
CA ASP A 106 -48.04 18.49 -9.79
C ASP A 106 -47.74 19.86 -10.43
N LYS A 107 -46.54 20.41 -10.21
CA LYS A 107 -46.13 21.73 -10.74
C LYS A 107 -45.47 21.65 -12.11
N GLU A 108 -44.78 20.54 -12.40
CA GLU A 108 -44.07 20.27 -13.66
C GLU A 108 -44.12 18.76 -14.00
N GLY A 109 -44.18 18.37 -15.28
CA GLY A 109 -44.12 16.95 -15.71
C GLY A 109 -45.48 16.26 -15.85
N ASP A 110 -45.52 15.16 -16.61
CA ASP A 110 -46.73 14.37 -16.88
C ASP A 110 -46.97 13.28 -15.80
N GLU A 111 -48.19 12.77 -15.69
CA GLU A 111 -48.53 11.65 -14.78
C GLU A 111 -47.63 10.41 -14.99
N GLU A 112 -47.14 10.21 -16.22
CA GLU A 112 -46.23 9.12 -16.54
C GLU A 112 -44.85 9.29 -15.88
N ASP A 113 -44.36 10.53 -15.79
CA ASP A 113 -43.09 10.86 -15.15
C ASP A 113 -43.16 10.69 -13.64
N GLN A 114 -44.31 11.00 -13.02
CA GLN A 114 -44.57 10.72 -11.63
C GLN A 114 -44.55 9.22 -11.32
N LYS A 115 -45.24 8.40 -12.14
CA LYS A 115 -45.24 6.94 -11.98
C LYS A 115 -43.83 6.34 -12.10
N LYS A 116 -43.03 6.83 -13.05
CA LYS A 116 -41.61 6.45 -13.19
C LYS A 116 -40.81 6.84 -11.95
N LEU A 117 -40.97 8.07 -11.48
CA LEU A 117 -40.28 8.58 -10.29
C LEU A 117 -40.61 7.76 -9.03
N TYR A 118 -41.89 7.48 -8.77
CA TYR A 118 -42.31 6.62 -7.66
C TYR A 118 -41.71 5.21 -7.75
N THR A 119 -41.67 4.65 -8.96
CA THR A 119 -41.04 3.34 -9.20
C THR A 119 -39.55 3.36 -8.87
N TYR A 120 -38.83 4.41 -9.28
CA TYR A 120 -37.41 4.57 -8.97
C TYR A 120 -37.17 4.81 -7.48
N MET A 121 -37.94 5.68 -6.84
CA MET A 121 -37.84 5.91 -5.40
C MET A 121 -38.08 4.63 -4.61
N LYS A 122 -39.12 3.85 -4.95
CA LYS A 122 -39.40 2.56 -4.31
C LYS A 122 -38.23 1.58 -4.44
N LYS A 123 -37.62 1.48 -5.63
CA LYS A 123 -36.43 0.63 -5.85
C LYS A 123 -35.24 1.12 -5.02
N LEU A 124 -35.05 2.44 -4.92
CA LEU A 124 -33.94 3.05 -4.20
C LEU A 124 -34.08 2.84 -2.69
N PHE A 125 -35.29 2.99 -2.15
CA PHE A 125 -35.58 2.67 -0.75
C PHE A 125 -35.38 1.19 -0.44
N LEU A 126 -35.90 0.29 -1.28
CA LEU A 126 -35.68 -1.15 -1.10
C LEU A 126 -34.19 -1.51 -1.10
N LEU A 127 -33.41 -0.90 -2.01
CA LEU A 127 -31.97 -1.09 -2.04
C LEU A 127 -31.30 -0.57 -0.76
N ASN A 128 -31.69 0.61 -0.28
CA ASN A 128 -31.16 1.20 0.95
C ASN A 128 -31.47 0.31 2.16
N ASP A 129 -32.70 -0.18 2.28
CA ASP A 129 -33.10 -1.09 3.36
C ASP A 129 -32.26 -2.38 3.35
N ASN A 130 -32.01 -2.94 2.16
CA ASN A 130 -31.14 -4.12 2.00
C ASN A 130 -29.69 -3.81 2.40
N VAL A 131 -29.16 -2.66 2.02
CA VAL A 131 -27.80 -2.23 2.41
C VAL A 131 -27.70 -2.07 3.93
N ILE A 132 -28.69 -1.45 4.57
CA ILE A 132 -28.75 -1.30 6.02
C ILE A 132 -28.82 -2.67 6.71
N ALA A 133 -29.63 -3.60 6.18
CA ALA A 133 -29.73 -4.95 6.73
C ALA A 133 -28.38 -5.70 6.67
N ILE A 134 -27.70 -5.65 5.52
CA ILE A 134 -26.37 -6.24 5.34
C ILE A 134 -25.35 -5.60 6.30
N GLN A 135 -25.36 -4.27 6.41
CA GLN A 135 -24.46 -3.55 7.31
C GLN A 135 -24.63 -3.99 8.76
N LYS A 136 -25.88 -4.17 9.20
CA LYS A 136 -26.18 -4.67 10.54
C LYS A 136 -25.65 -6.09 10.75
N THR A 137 -25.80 -6.98 9.77
CA THR A 137 -25.22 -8.33 9.83
C THR A 137 -23.70 -8.29 9.92
N ILE A 138 -23.05 -7.43 9.13
CA ILE A 138 -21.59 -7.25 9.18
C ILE A 138 -21.14 -6.78 10.57
N GLU A 139 -21.86 -5.85 11.20
CA GLU A 139 -21.55 -5.37 12.55
C GLU A 139 -21.70 -6.48 13.60
N GLU A 140 -22.78 -7.26 13.53
CA GLU A 140 -23.01 -8.40 14.42
C GLU A 140 -21.91 -9.47 14.28
N GLU A 141 -21.55 -9.86 13.05
CA GLU A 141 -20.48 -10.83 12.79
C GLU A 141 -19.10 -10.30 13.22
N SER A 142 -18.83 -9.01 12.97
CA SER A 142 -17.58 -8.36 13.40
C SER A 142 -17.43 -8.39 14.92
N GLN A 143 -18.53 -8.20 15.67
CA GLN A 143 -18.50 -8.26 17.12
C GLN A 143 -18.21 -9.69 17.62
N VAL A 144 -18.79 -10.71 16.98
CA VAL A 144 -18.49 -12.12 17.28
C VAL A 144 -17.02 -12.43 17.00
N GLN A 145 -16.49 -11.98 15.87
CA GLN A 145 -15.08 -12.16 15.52
C GLN A 145 -14.15 -11.51 16.55
N LEU A 146 -14.49 -10.30 17.00
CA LEU A 146 -13.70 -9.57 17.99
C LEU A 146 -13.67 -10.31 19.34
N ASN A 147 -14.82 -10.82 19.78
CA ASN A 147 -14.91 -11.61 21.01
C ASN A 147 -14.08 -12.91 20.91
N LEU A 148 -14.20 -13.64 19.79
CA LEU A 148 -13.39 -14.84 19.54
C LEU A 148 -11.88 -14.53 19.50
N SER A 149 -11.49 -13.40 18.92
CA SER A 149 -10.09 -12.96 18.93
C SER A 149 -9.60 -12.69 20.35
N PHE A 150 -10.42 -12.09 21.20
CA PHE A 150 -10.09 -11.87 22.61
C PHE A 150 -9.92 -13.19 23.36
N ASP A 151 -10.84 -14.14 23.17
CA ASP A 151 -10.76 -15.46 23.81
C ASP A 151 -9.53 -16.25 23.36
N CYS A 152 -9.20 -16.22 22.06
CA CYS A 152 -7.99 -16.81 21.52
C CYS A 152 -6.73 -16.19 22.13
N GLN A 153 -6.66 -14.85 22.23
CA GLN A 153 -5.53 -14.17 22.85
C GLN A 153 -5.37 -14.55 24.32
N LYS A 154 -6.48 -14.62 25.05
CA LYS A 154 -6.50 -15.07 26.44
C LYS A 154 -5.98 -16.50 26.58
N ALA A 155 -6.48 -17.42 25.77
CA ALA A 155 -6.02 -18.82 25.77
C ALA A 155 -4.53 -18.94 25.42
N LEU A 156 -4.03 -18.17 24.46
CA LEU A 156 -2.61 -18.12 24.13
C LEU A 156 -1.76 -17.58 25.28
N PHE A 157 -2.26 -16.56 25.99
CA PHE A 157 -1.58 -16.00 27.14
C PHE A 157 -1.52 -17.00 28.29
N ASP A 158 -2.63 -17.67 28.59
CA ASP A 158 -2.71 -18.70 29.63
C ASP A 158 -1.77 -19.87 29.30
N TYR A 159 -1.75 -20.34 28.05
CA TYR A 159 -0.83 -21.37 27.59
C TYR A 159 0.64 -20.94 27.72
N LYS A 160 0.95 -19.69 27.38
CA LYS A 160 2.31 -19.14 27.55
C LYS A 160 2.72 -19.11 29.02
N ASN A 161 1.81 -18.79 29.93
CA ASN A 161 2.09 -18.81 31.37
C ASN A 161 2.34 -20.24 31.86
N PHE A 162 1.49 -21.19 31.44
CA PHE A 162 1.70 -22.60 31.73
C PHE A 162 3.07 -23.10 31.27
N LEU A 163 3.50 -22.76 30.05
CA LEU A 163 4.82 -23.14 29.55
C LEU A 163 5.96 -22.53 30.39
N LYS A 164 5.82 -21.28 30.83
CA LYS A 164 6.82 -20.65 31.71
C LYS A 164 6.92 -21.36 33.06
N GLU A 165 5.78 -21.71 33.66
CA GLU A 165 5.76 -22.46 34.92
C GLU A 165 6.40 -23.84 34.74
N GLN A 166 6.11 -24.53 33.64
CA GLN A 166 6.73 -25.82 33.32
C GLN A 166 8.24 -25.69 33.11
N GLU A 167 8.69 -24.65 32.42
CA GLU A 167 10.12 -24.36 32.21
C GLU A 167 10.83 -24.05 33.53
N GLN A 168 10.21 -23.27 34.43
CA GLN A 168 10.74 -22.99 35.77
C GLN A 168 10.89 -24.26 36.59
N LEU A 169 9.86 -25.11 36.63
CA LEU A 169 9.92 -26.38 37.35
C LEU A 169 11.02 -27.31 36.80
N GLN A 170 11.19 -27.34 35.47
CA GLN A 170 12.25 -28.13 34.85
C GLN A 170 13.64 -27.54 35.11
N SER A 171 13.79 -26.22 35.08
CA SER A 171 15.08 -25.55 35.33
C SER A 171 15.51 -25.71 36.79
N GLU A 172 14.59 -25.59 37.74
CA GLU A 172 14.84 -25.84 39.16
C GLU A 172 15.26 -27.29 39.42
N LYS A 173 14.58 -28.26 38.81
CA LYS A 173 14.97 -29.67 38.90
C LYS A 173 16.35 -29.89 38.27
N MET A 174 16.61 -29.33 37.10
CA MET A 174 17.89 -29.47 36.41
C MET A 174 19.04 -28.84 37.20
N GLN A 175 18.85 -27.67 37.80
CA GLN A 175 19.85 -27.04 38.68
C GLN A 175 20.15 -27.89 39.90
N LYS A 176 19.14 -28.53 40.50
CA LYS A 176 19.31 -29.40 41.68
C LYS A 176 19.98 -30.72 41.33
N THR A 177 19.65 -31.35 40.20
CA THR A 177 20.14 -32.69 39.84
C THR A 177 21.45 -32.64 39.04
N TYR A 178 21.65 -31.65 38.17
CA TYR A 178 22.80 -31.55 37.26
C TYR A 178 23.26 -30.09 37.03
N PRO A 179 23.98 -29.49 38.00
CA PRO A 179 24.31 -28.06 37.98
C PRO A 179 25.25 -27.63 36.85
N GLU A 180 26.15 -28.52 36.39
CA GLU A 180 27.05 -28.22 35.27
C GLU A 180 26.32 -28.13 33.93
N ILE A 181 25.32 -28.99 33.70
CA ILE A 181 24.49 -28.97 32.50
C ILE A 181 23.66 -27.68 32.46
N ALA A 182 23.11 -27.25 33.60
CA ALA A 182 22.38 -25.99 33.71
C ALA A 182 23.27 -24.78 33.33
N LYS A 183 24.51 -24.72 33.82
CA LYS A 183 25.47 -23.65 33.44
C LYS A 183 25.80 -23.66 31.95
N ASN A 184 25.91 -24.82 31.33
CA ASN A 184 26.17 -24.93 29.90
C ASN A 184 24.94 -24.53 29.06
N LYS A 185 23.72 -24.87 29.51
CA LYS A 185 22.47 -24.39 28.90
C LYS A 185 22.42 -22.86 28.85
N ASP A 186 22.71 -22.19 29.97
CA ASP A 186 22.69 -20.72 30.05
C ASP A 186 23.71 -20.08 29.09
N LYS A 187 24.92 -20.64 28.98
CA LYS A 187 25.94 -20.19 28.02
C LYS A 187 25.47 -20.29 26.58
N VAL A 188 24.86 -21.43 26.22
CA VAL A 188 24.31 -21.65 24.87
C VAL A 188 23.15 -20.69 24.60
N GLU A 189 22.27 -20.45 25.58
CA GLU A 189 21.16 -19.51 25.42
C GLU A 189 21.63 -18.07 25.17
N ILE A 190 22.63 -17.61 25.93
CA ILE A 190 23.27 -16.30 25.71
C ILE A 190 23.85 -16.22 24.29
N MET A 191 24.51 -17.27 23.82
CA MET A 191 25.08 -17.32 22.48
C MET A 191 23.98 -17.23 21.40
N ILE A 192 22.89 -17.99 21.55
CA ILE A 192 21.74 -17.96 20.62
C ILE A 192 21.09 -16.57 20.61
N ARG A 193 20.92 -15.91 21.76
CA ARG A 193 20.39 -14.54 21.84
C ARG A 193 21.29 -13.56 21.09
N LYS A 194 22.61 -13.65 21.25
CA LYS A 194 23.58 -12.83 20.50
C LYS A 194 23.45 -13.04 18.98
N ILE A 195 23.37 -14.30 18.53
CA ILE A 195 23.17 -14.63 17.12
C ILE A 195 21.87 -14.01 16.58
N ASN A 196 20.78 -14.10 17.34
CA ASN A 196 19.48 -13.54 16.91
C ASN A 196 19.49 -12.00 16.84
N ILE A 197 20.14 -11.33 17.79
CA ILE A 197 20.33 -9.87 17.74
C ILE A 197 21.15 -9.50 16.50
N MET A 198 22.26 -10.20 16.26
CA MET A 198 23.12 -9.95 15.11
C MET A 198 22.39 -10.19 13.79
N LYS A 199 21.58 -11.26 13.70
CA LYS A 199 20.71 -11.53 12.54
C LYS A 199 19.71 -10.40 12.28
N LYS A 200 19.09 -9.85 13.31
CA LYS A 200 18.18 -8.69 13.17
C LYS A 200 18.93 -7.44 12.69
N LEU A 201 20.10 -7.17 13.25
CA LEU A 201 20.94 -6.05 12.82
C LEU A 201 21.35 -6.17 11.35
N ILE A 202 21.79 -7.35 10.92
CA ILE A 202 22.13 -7.62 9.51
C ILE A 202 20.90 -7.42 8.62
N ARG A 203 19.73 -7.93 9.00
CA ARG A 203 18.50 -7.76 8.22
C ARG A 203 18.11 -6.28 8.10
N ASN A 204 18.18 -5.54 9.20
CA ASN A 204 17.89 -4.11 9.20
C ASN A 204 18.91 -3.36 8.34
N PHE A 205 20.20 -3.67 8.47
CA PHE A 205 21.27 -3.10 7.68
C PHE A 205 21.03 -3.33 6.18
N VAL A 206 20.76 -4.57 5.77
CA VAL A 206 20.45 -4.91 4.37
C VAL A 206 19.20 -4.17 3.88
N ALA A 207 18.15 -4.08 4.70
CA ALA A 207 16.93 -3.35 4.34
C ALA A 207 17.19 -1.85 4.16
N THR A 208 17.89 -1.20 5.09
CA THR A 208 18.27 0.22 4.95
C THR A 208 19.22 0.45 3.79
N SER A 209 20.21 -0.43 3.57
CA SER A 209 21.10 -0.33 2.42
C SER A 209 20.35 -0.50 1.10
N SER A 210 19.36 -1.40 1.05
CA SER A 210 18.53 -1.58 -0.15
C SER A 210 17.72 -0.32 -0.45
N ASN A 211 17.07 0.27 0.57
CA ASN A 211 16.34 1.53 0.41
C ASN A 211 17.26 2.69 0.00
N MET A 212 18.45 2.81 0.62
CA MET A 212 19.43 3.84 0.25
C MET A 212 19.93 3.69 -1.19
N ILE A 213 20.04 2.44 -1.68
CA ILE A 213 20.41 2.14 -3.06
C ILE A 213 19.26 2.48 -4.03
N GLU A 214 18.00 2.33 -3.61
CA GLU A 214 16.82 2.76 -4.38
C GLU A 214 16.68 4.29 -4.45
N ASP A 215 16.99 5.00 -3.35
CA ASP A 215 16.89 6.46 -3.25
C ASP A 215 18.02 7.20 -4.02
N GLU A 216 19.20 6.60 -4.12
CA GLU A 216 20.34 7.16 -4.88
C GLU A 216 20.73 6.27 -6.08
N PRO A 217 20.03 6.36 -7.23
CA PRO A 217 20.30 5.54 -8.41
C PRO A 217 21.69 5.75 -9.03
N ILE A 218 22.37 6.85 -8.67
CA ILE A 218 23.74 7.16 -9.08
C ILE A 218 24.74 6.17 -8.46
N LEU A 219 24.52 5.74 -7.20
CA LEU A 219 25.36 4.73 -6.54
C LEU A 219 25.23 3.36 -7.21
N LEU A 220 24.02 3.00 -7.62
CA LEU A 220 23.72 1.75 -8.33
C LEU A 220 24.39 1.74 -9.72
N GLN A 221 24.30 2.86 -10.45
CA GLN A 221 24.99 3.06 -11.73
C GLN A 221 26.52 3.05 -11.60
N SER A 222 27.05 3.63 -10.51
CA SER A 222 28.48 3.63 -10.22
C SER A 222 28.98 2.23 -9.88
N LEU A 223 28.27 1.49 -9.03
CA LEU A 223 28.56 0.09 -8.70
C LEU A 223 28.50 -0.82 -9.95
N GLU A 224 27.53 -0.59 -10.83
CA GLU A 224 27.41 -1.35 -12.08
C GLU A 224 28.56 -1.04 -13.05
N LYS A 225 28.94 0.24 -13.19
CA LYS A 225 30.10 0.66 -14.00
C LYS A 225 31.44 0.17 -13.44
N HIS A 226 31.56 0.04 -12.12
CA HIS A 226 32.78 -0.39 -11.45
C HIS A 226 32.77 -1.87 -11.03
N ARG A 227 31.75 -2.65 -11.44
CA ARG A 227 31.64 -4.08 -11.11
C ARG A 227 32.85 -4.90 -11.57
N GLU A 228 33.46 -4.52 -12.69
CA GLU A 228 34.66 -5.17 -13.22
C GLU A 228 35.93 -4.82 -12.42
N LEU A 229 35.94 -3.68 -11.72
CA LEU A 229 37.05 -3.26 -10.85
C LEU A 229 37.02 -4.01 -9.51
N ILE A 230 35.83 -4.34 -9.00
CA ILE A 230 35.65 -5.06 -7.74
C ILE A 230 35.56 -6.57 -8.03
N SER A 231 36.69 -7.15 -8.46
CA SER A 231 36.83 -8.60 -8.55
C SER A 231 37.17 -9.19 -7.17
N VAL A 232 36.93 -10.49 -6.98
CA VAL A 232 37.36 -11.22 -5.77
C VAL A 232 38.87 -11.05 -5.53
N GLU A 233 39.65 -10.95 -6.61
CA GLU A 233 41.09 -10.71 -6.57
C GLU A 233 41.44 -9.29 -6.07
N THR A 234 40.63 -8.29 -6.42
CA THR A 234 40.78 -6.91 -5.93
C THR A 234 40.40 -6.79 -4.45
N ILE A 235 39.35 -7.51 -4.02
CA ILE A 235 38.94 -7.59 -2.61
C ILE A 235 40.02 -8.26 -1.76
N MET A 236 40.59 -9.38 -2.23
CA MET A 236 41.72 -10.06 -1.59
C MET A 236 42.98 -9.17 -1.47
N LYS A 237 43.28 -8.38 -2.51
CA LYS A 237 44.40 -7.42 -2.47
C LYS A 237 44.15 -6.30 -1.47
N LEU A 238 42.95 -5.75 -1.41
CA LEU A 238 42.59 -4.71 -0.44
C LEU A 238 42.56 -5.22 1.00
N SER A 239 42.17 -6.48 1.25
CA SER A 239 42.23 -7.06 2.59
C SER A 239 43.66 -7.28 3.08
N HIS A 240 44.58 -7.71 2.21
CA HIS A 240 45.99 -7.87 2.58
C HIS A 240 46.74 -6.54 2.73
N ILE A 241 46.39 -5.50 1.95
CA ILE A 241 46.99 -4.16 2.11
C ILE A 241 46.68 -3.55 3.49
N ASN A 242 45.56 -3.93 4.11
CA ASN A 242 45.22 -3.50 5.47
C ASN A 242 45.96 -4.31 6.56
N GLU A 243 46.33 -5.55 6.29
CA GLU A 243 47.14 -6.38 7.20
C GLU A 243 48.64 -6.00 7.17
N GLU A 244 49.14 -5.47 6.06
CA GLU A 244 50.54 -4.97 5.95
C GLU A 244 50.73 -3.54 6.50
N ARG A 245 49.65 -2.87 6.94
CA ARG A 245 49.67 -1.52 7.53
C ARG A 245 49.45 -1.51 9.05
N GLU A 246 49.33 -2.67 9.68
CA GLU A 246 49.50 -2.87 11.12
C GLU A 246 50.91 -3.41 11.42
#